data_AF-A0A1Q8S1B2-F1
#
_entry.id   AF-A0A1Q8S1B2-F1
#
_cell.length_a   1.000
_cell.length_b   1.000
_cell.length_c   1.000
_cell.angle_alpha   90.00
_cell.angle_beta   90.00
_cell.angle_gamma   90.00
#
_symmetry.space_group_name_H-M   'P 1'
#
loop_
_entity.id
_entity.type
_entity.pdbx_description
1 polymer ?
#
loop_
_entity_poly.entity_id
_entity_poly.type
_entity_poly.pdbx_seq_one_letter_code
_entity_poly.pdbx_strand_id
1 'polypeptide(L)'
;MDYSKHEVFASLQAELIYIIMRIVDGCGSTDEERDYNRTMILAYKTLWNQFMKLINATCGGMSDSPTSWEDWILAESITRVGCVWFLVAQVACVQIGISCSILDVWKDLQLPCHKAQWAASARLTWDEETRALRNMSKRGSDITCLGELVECSRGADEPSNADRLDAWNAGTDSLGVLLSLCTTMM
;
A
#
# COMPACT_ATOMS: atom_id res chain seq x y z
N MET A 1 17.94 8.56 23.28
CA MET A 1 18.32 7.86 22.04
C MET A 1 17.31 8.29 21.02
N ASP A 2 17.73 9.07 20.03
CA ASP A 2 16.84 9.52 18.96
C ASP A 2 16.96 8.52 17.81
N TYR A 3 15.87 7.81 17.53
CA TYR A 3 15.81 6.88 16.40
C TYR A 3 15.59 7.66 15.10
N SER A 4 16.29 7.27 14.04
CA SER A 4 16.08 7.83 12.72
C SER A 4 14.74 7.39 12.11
N LYS A 5 14.22 8.17 11.15
CA LYS A 5 13.00 7.80 10.39
C LYS A 5 13.09 6.41 9.75
N HIS A 6 14.29 5.99 9.35
CA HIS A 6 14.54 4.69 8.73
C HIS A 6 14.44 3.55 9.75
N GLU A 7 14.96 3.74 10.97
CA GLU A 7 14.87 2.73 12.03
C GLU A 7 13.43 2.56 12.52
N VAL A 8 12.69 3.66 12.67
CA VAL A 8 11.26 3.63 13.02
C VAL A 8 10.45 2.97 11.90
N PHE A 9 10.76 3.23 10.64
CA PHE A 9 10.08 2.58 9.53
C PHE A 9 10.40 1.08 9.44
N ALA A 10 11.65 0.69 9.67
CA ALA A 10 12.04 -0.71 9.71
C ALA A 10 11.36 -1.49 10.84
N SER A 11 11.16 -0.87 12.02
CA SER A 11 10.42 -1.51 13.11
C SER A 11 8.95 -1.70 12.77
N LEU A 12 8.31 -0.73 12.09
CA LEU A 12 6.96 -0.88 11.55
C LEU A 12 6.88 -2.03 10.53
N GLN A 13 7.85 -2.15 9.63
CA GLN A 13 7.88 -3.27 8.68
C GLN A 13 7.96 -4.62 9.41
N ALA A 14 8.80 -4.73 10.44
CA ALA A 14 8.95 -5.94 11.24
C ALA A 14 7.66 -6.29 12.00
N GLU A 15 7.01 -5.31 12.62
CA GLU A 15 5.73 -5.51 13.30
C GLU A 15 4.63 -5.98 12.34
N LEU A 16 4.56 -5.39 11.14
CA LEU A 16 3.60 -5.80 10.11
C LEU A 16 3.83 -7.26 9.66
N ILE A 17 5.09 -7.67 9.47
CA ILE A 17 5.44 -9.06 9.16
C ILE A 17 4.94 -9.99 10.26
N TYR A 18 5.13 -9.63 11.53
CA TYR A 18 4.66 -10.43 12.66
C TYR A 18 3.12 -10.54 12.68
N ILE A 19 2.41 -9.45 12.39
CA ILE A 19 0.94 -9.47 12.26
C ILE A 19 0.50 -10.41 11.13
N ILE A 20 1.16 -10.35 9.96
CA ILE A 20 0.86 -11.23 8.83
C ILE A 20 1.08 -12.69 9.21
N MET A 21 2.19 -13.03 9.86
CA MET A 21 2.46 -14.38 10.33
C MET A 21 1.34 -14.90 11.25
N ARG A 22 0.89 -14.06 12.20
CA ARG A 22 -0.21 -14.39 13.11
C ARG A 22 -1.56 -14.60 12.42
N ILE A 23 -1.82 -13.88 11.34
CA ILE A 23 -3.04 -14.06 10.53
C ILE A 23 -2.96 -15.37 9.73
N VAL A 24 -1.81 -15.67 9.16
CA VAL A 24 -1.59 -16.86 8.31
C VAL A 24 -1.56 -18.16 9.13
N ASP A 25 -0.86 -18.16 10.27
CA ASP A 25 -0.73 -19.34 11.16
C ASP A 25 -2.04 -19.67 11.90
N GLY A 26 -3.04 -18.78 11.79
CA GLY A 26 -4.32 -18.88 12.46
C GLY A 26 -4.29 -18.15 13.80
N CYS A 27 -5.28 -17.29 14.00
CA CYS A 27 -5.56 -16.71 15.30
C CYS A 27 -6.10 -17.82 16.21
N GLY A 28 -5.39 -18.13 17.30
CA GLY A 28 -5.85 -19.09 18.28
C GLY A 28 -7.26 -18.75 18.80
N SER A 29 -8.01 -19.79 19.14
CA SER A 29 -9.46 -19.69 19.39
C SER A 29 -9.80 -19.20 20.80
N THR A 30 -8.80 -18.98 21.67
CA THR A 30 -9.05 -18.52 23.04
C THR A 30 -9.35 -17.03 23.11
N ASP A 31 -10.04 -16.61 24.15
CA ASP A 31 -10.39 -15.19 24.37
C ASP A 31 -9.13 -14.32 24.54
N GLU A 32 -8.10 -14.84 25.21
CA GLU A 32 -6.83 -14.16 25.44
C GLU A 32 -6.07 -13.92 24.13
N GLU A 33 -6.04 -14.91 23.23
CA GLU A 33 -5.38 -14.76 21.92
C GLU A 33 -6.09 -13.75 21.03
N ARG A 34 -7.43 -13.71 21.08
CA ARG A 34 -8.23 -12.71 20.34
C ARG A 34 -7.97 -11.30 20.85
N ASP A 35 -7.92 -11.10 22.17
CA ASP A 35 -7.63 -9.79 22.75
C ASP A 35 -6.20 -9.33 22.45
N TYR A 36 -5.23 -10.24 22.50
CA TYR A 36 -3.86 -9.97 22.09
C TYR A 36 -3.77 -9.55 20.61
N ASN A 37 -4.40 -10.29 19.70
CA ASN A 37 -4.40 -9.98 18.26
C ASN A 37 -5.03 -8.61 17.99
N ARG A 38 -6.14 -8.30 18.67
CA ARG A 38 -6.79 -6.99 18.60
C ARG A 38 -5.87 -5.88 19.07
N THR A 39 -5.22 -6.07 20.22
CA THR A 39 -4.29 -5.09 20.80
C THR A 39 -3.12 -4.82 19.86
N MET A 40 -2.56 -5.85 19.24
CA MET A 40 -1.46 -5.74 18.27
C MET A 40 -1.86 -4.91 17.04
N ILE A 41 -3.05 -5.17 16.46
CA ILE A 41 -3.57 -4.41 15.31
C ILE A 41 -3.79 -2.93 15.67
N LEU A 42 -4.31 -2.64 16.86
CA LEU A 42 -4.54 -1.29 17.34
C LEU A 42 -3.22 -0.56 17.66
N ALA A 43 -2.23 -1.26 18.19
CA ALA A 43 -0.88 -0.75 18.43
C ALA A 43 -0.23 -0.33 17.10
N TYR A 44 -0.24 -1.23 16.11
CA TYR A 44 0.29 -0.94 14.78
C TYR A 44 -0.37 0.28 14.15
N LYS A 45 -1.72 0.36 14.18
CA LYS A 45 -2.46 1.53 13.70
C LYS A 45 -1.97 2.83 14.36
N THR A 46 -1.77 2.79 15.67
CA THR A 46 -1.35 3.94 16.45
C THR A 46 0.07 4.38 16.06
N LEU A 47 0.99 3.42 15.95
CA LEU A 47 2.37 3.66 15.54
C LEU A 47 2.46 4.17 14.10
N TRP A 48 1.70 3.58 13.18
CA TRP A 48 1.58 4.04 11.80
C TRP A 48 1.13 5.50 11.73
N ASN A 49 0.06 5.87 12.45
CA ASN A 49 -0.44 7.24 12.47
C ASN A 49 0.57 8.23 13.06
N GLN A 50 1.36 7.82 14.05
CA GLN A 50 2.43 8.64 14.60
C GLN A 50 3.58 8.81 13.61
N PHE A 51 3.96 7.73 12.92
CA PHE A 51 5.00 7.75 11.90
C PHE A 51 4.62 8.68 10.73
N MET A 52 3.39 8.57 10.21
CA MET A 52 2.92 9.44 9.12
C MET A 52 2.97 10.93 9.52
N LYS A 53 2.65 11.26 10.77
CA LYS A 53 2.80 12.62 11.32
C LYS A 53 4.26 13.06 11.41
N LEU A 54 5.17 12.17 11.80
CA LEU A 54 6.61 12.45 11.92
C LEU A 54 7.22 12.81 10.55
N ILE A 55 6.83 12.10 9.50
CA ILE A 55 7.36 12.32 8.14
C ILE A 55 6.56 13.38 7.36
N ASN A 56 5.57 14.01 7.98
CA ASN A 56 4.64 14.97 7.35
C ASN A 56 3.99 14.42 6.06
N ALA A 57 3.61 13.15 6.09
CA ALA A 57 2.97 12.46 4.97
C ALA A 57 1.51 12.15 5.28
N THR A 58 0.73 11.95 4.22
CA THR A 58 -0.66 11.49 4.31
C THR A 58 -0.83 10.16 3.59
N CYS A 59 -1.99 9.50 3.71
CA CYS A 59 -2.29 8.32 2.89
C CYS A 59 -2.24 8.61 1.38
N GLY A 60 -2.44 9.89 1.00
CA GLY A 60 -2.29 10.42 -0.35
C GLY A 60 -0.85 10.72 -0.76
N GLY A 61 0.15 10.25 0.01
CA GLY A 61 1.57 10.33 -0.33
C GLY A 61 2.39 11.34 0.47
N MET A 62 3.69 11.40 0.11
CA MET A 62 4.62 12.44 0.54
C MET A 62 4.28 13.76 -0.18
N SER A 63 4.28 14.89 0.54
CA SER A 63 3.99 16.21 -0.06
C SER A 63 5.03 16.66 -1.09
N ASP A 64 6.25 16.15 -0.99
CA ASP A 64 7.37 16.50 -1.85
C ASP A 64 7.65 15.36 -2.84
N SER A 65 7.75 15.71 -4.13
CA SER A 65 8.25 14.78 -5.14
C SER A 65 9.68 14.35 -4.75
N PRO A 66 9.98 13.05 -4.70
CA PRO A 66 11.29 12.58 -4.25
C PRO A 66 12.38 13.15 -5.17
N THR A 67 13.37 13.81 -4.54
CA THR A 67 14.46 14.51 -5.23
C THR A 67 15.64 13.59 -5.56
N SER A 68 15.69 12.42 -4.91
CA SER A 68 16.73 11.40 -5.09
C SER A 68 16.11 10.00 -5.25
N TRP A 69 16.90 9.04 -5.73
CA TRP A 69 16.48 7.65 -5.85
C TRP A 69 16.28 7.02 -4.47
N GLU A 70 17.11 7.40 -3.51
CA GLU A 70 17.07 6.96 -2.12
C GLU A 70 15.79 7.44 -1.42
N ASP A 71 15.41 8.71 -1.62
CA ASP A 71 14.15 9.26 -1.11
C ASP A 71 12.94 8.61 -1.80
N TRP A 72 13.05 8.31 -3.10
CA TRP A 72 12.01 7.59 -3.83
C TRP A 72 11.82 6.17 -3.28
N ILE A 73 12.91 5.42 -3.02
CA ILE A 73 12.82 4.07 -2.42
C ILE A 73 12.06 4.13 -1.10
N LEU A 74 12.39 5.11 -0.24
CA LEU A 74 11.71 5.25 1.05
C LEU A 74 10.22 5.57 0.85
N ALA A 75 9.88 6.55 -0.01
CA ALA A 75 8.50 6.93 -0.28
C ALA A 75 7.69 5.75 -0.84
N GLU A 76 8.23 5.05 -1.84
CA GLU A 76 7.60 3.88 -2.43
C GLU A 76 7.44 2.73 -1.42
N SER A 77 8.44 2.53 -0.55
CA SER A 77 8.34 1.53 0.51
C SER A 77 7.22 1.86 1.50
N ILE A 78 7.05 3.14 1.86
CA ILE A 78 5.96 3.61 2.73
C ILE A 78 4.61 3.35 2.05
N THR A 79 4.45 3.71 0.77
CA THR A 79 3.24 3.44 -0.01
C THR A 79 2.90 1.94 -0.02
N ARG A 80 3.89 1.09 -0.28
CA ARG A 80 3.72 -0.38 -0.29
C ARG A 80 3.34 -0.92 1.08
N VAL A 81 3.96 -0.45 2.16
CA VAL A 81 3.60 -0.83 3.54
C VAL A 81 2.16 -0.39 3.86
N GLY A 82 1.77 0.82 3.46
CA GLY A 82 0.39 1.29 3.61
C GLY A 82 -0.62 0.40 2.87
N CYS A 83 -0.29 -0.04 1.65
CA CYS A 83 -1.10 -0.99 0.88
C CYS A 83 -1.22 -2.35 1.57
N VAL A 84 -0.10 -2.91 2.04
CA VAL A 84 -0.12 -4.20 2.78
C VAL A 84 -0.92 -4.06 4.06
N TRP A 85 -0.76 -2.95 4.80
CA TRP A 85 -1.53 -2.70 6.01
C TRP A 85 -3.03 -2.63 5.74
N PHE A 86 -3.44 -1.99 4.64
CA PHE A 86 -4.83 -1.97 4.21
C PHE A 86 -5.37 -3.39 3.94
N LEU A 87 -4.62 -4.24 3.23
CA LEU A 87 -5.00 -5.64 2.99
C LEU A 87 -5.14 -6.43 4.29
N VAL A 88 -4.19 -6.25 5.21
CA VAL A 88 -4.22 -6.88 6.55
C VAL A 88 -5.43 -6.41 7.35
N ALA A 89 -5.74 -5.11 7.33
CA ALA A 89 -6.90 -4.54 8.01
C ALA A 89 -8.23 -5.09 7.46
N GLN A 90 -8.33 -5.32 6.15
CA GLN A 90 -9.48 -5.97 5.53
C GLN A 90 -9.66 -7.41 6.03
N VAL A 91 -8.59 -8.21 5.99
CA VAL A 91 -8.62 -9.60 6.48
C VAL A 91 -8.98 -9.66 7.97
N ALA A 92 -8.39 -8.79 8.78
CA ALA A 92 -8.68 -8.71 10.20
C ALA A 92 -10.12 -8.28 10.50
N CYS A 93 -10.70 -7.37 9.71
CA CYS A 93 -12.10 -6.98 9.84
C CYS A 93 -13.03 -8.18 9.61
N VAL A 94 -12.74 -9.00 8.59
CA VAL A 94 -13.51 -10.21 8.27
C VAL A 94 -13.34 -11.31 9.31
N GLN A 95 -12.11 -11.59 9.75
CA GLN A 95 -11.80 -12.70 10.64
C GLN A 95 -12.07 -12.42 12.12
N ILE A 96 -11.85 -11.18 12.57
CA ILE A 96 -11.84 -10.80 13.99
C ILE A 96 -13.03 -9.89 14.35
N GLY A 97 -13.80 -9.42 13.35
CA GLY A 97 -14.98 -8.56 13.57
C GLY A 97 -14.63 -7.17 14.10
N ILE A 98 -13.38 -6.73 13.94
CA ILE A 98 -12.94 -5.40 14.35
C ILE A 98 -13.36 -4.41 13.25
N SER A 99 -14.27 -3.49 13.58
CA SER A 99 -14.59 -2.37 12.68
C SER A 99 -13.35 -1.50 12.50
N CYS A 100 -12.72 -1.62 11.34
CA CYS A 100 -11.47 -0.94 11.08
C CYS A 100 -11.74 0.41 10.43
N SER A 101 -11.78 1.50 11.21
CA SER A 101 -11.89 2.87 10.67
C SER A 101 -10.69 3.31 9.80
N ILE A 102 -9.68 2.43 9.62
CA ILE A 102 -8.62 2.60 8.61
C ILE A 102 -9.20 2.61 7.19
N LEU A 103 -10.36 1.98 7.01
CA LEU A 103 -11.09 1.99 5.76
C LEU A 103 -11.78 3.33 5.47
N ASP A 104 -11.82 4.28 6.40
CA ASP A 104 -12.52 5.54 6.10
C ASP A 104 -11.74 6.43 5.10
N VAL A 105 -10.44 6.16 4.89
CA VAL A 105 -9.54 6.93 4.01
C VAL A 105 -8.91 6.05 2.92
N TRP A 106 -9.48 4.87 2.62
CA TRP A 106 -8.88 3.97 1.63
C TRP A 106 -8.90 4.52 0.21
N LYS A 107 -9.83 5.43 -0.12
CA LYS A 107 -9.95 6.01 -1.46
C LYS A 107 -8.70 6.79 -1.87
N ASP A 108 -8.10 7.46 -0.89
CA ASP A 108 -6.91 8.29 -1.11
C ASP A 108 -5.60 7.48 -1.00
N LEU A 109 -5.68 6.17 -0.75
CA LEU A 109 -4.51 5.31 -0.66
C LEU A 109 -3.80 5.28 -2.01
N GLN A 110 -2.57 5.81 -2.06
CA GLN A 110 -1.74 5.75 -3.25
C GLN A 110 -1.42 4.30 -3.63
N LEU A 111 -1.44 4.01 -4.93
CA LEU A 111 -1.06 2.71 -5.45
C LEU A 111 0.46 2.60 -5.60
N PRO A 112 1.03 1.39 -5.47
CA PRO A 112 2.43 1.16 -5.75
C PRO A 112 2.82 1.53 -7.18
N CYS A 113 4.09 1.88 -7.37
CA CYS A 113 4.64 2.15 -8.70
C CYS A 113 4.64 0.91 -9.61
N HIS A 114 4.94 1.13 -10.89
CA HIS A 114 5.05 0.08 -11.88
C HIS A 114 6.15 -0.94 -11.52
N LYS A 115 5.88 -2.23 -11.76
CA LYS A 115 6.78 -3.35 -11.41
C LYS A 115 8.21 -3.20 -11.95
N ALA A 116 8.36 -2.62 -13.14
CA ALA A 116 9.66 -2.37 -13.75
C ALA A 116 10.48 -1.33 -12.96
N GLN A 117 9.83 -0.28 -12.44
CA GLN A 117 10.51 0.71 -11.58
C GLN A 117 10.91 0.10 -10.25
N TRP A 118 10.03 -0.71 -9.66
CA TRP A 118 10.32 -1.39 -8.38
C TRP A 118 11.43 -2.44 -8.50
N ALA A 119 11.47 -3.17 -9.62
CA ALA A 119 12.49 -4.19 -9.89
C ALA A 119 13.88 -3.60 -10.21
N ALA A 120 13.99 -2.29 -10.42
CA ALA A 120 15.25 -1.65 -10.75
C ALA A 120 16.23 -1.70 -9.55
N SER A 121 17.28 -2.48 -9.67
CA SER A 121 18.30 -2.64 -8.62
C SER A 121 19.35 -1.52 -8.60
N ALA A 122 19.32 -0.62 -9.58
CA ALA A 122 20.26 0.49 -9.71
C ALA A 122 19.56 1.79 -10.08
N ARG A 123 20.14 2.91 -9.65
CA ARG A 123 19.64 4.26 -9.95
C ARG A 123 19.49 4.54 -11.45
N LEU A 124 20.45 4.09 -12.27
CA LEU A 124 20.42 4.29 -13.73
C LEU A 124 19.21 3.58 -14.36
N THR A 125 19.02 2.30 -14.03
CA THR A 125 17.88 1.51 -14.53
C THR A 125 16.55 2.09 -14.05
N TRP A 126 16.48 2.57 -12.81
CA TRP A 126 15.27 3.22 -12.28
C TRP A 126 14.91 4.49 -13.06
N ASP A 127 15.91 5.31 -13.39
CA ASP A 127 15.73 6.57 -14.12
C ASP A 127 15.31 6.32 -15.58
N GLU A 128 15.88 5.30 -16.23
CA GLU A 128 15.46 4.85 -17.56
C GLU A 128 13.99 4.39 -17.59
N GLU A 129 13.61 3.50 -16.67
CA GLU A 129 12.23 3.02 -16.55
C GLU A 129 11.25 4.15 -16.22
N THR A 130 11.64 5.06 -15.31
CA THR A 130 10.82 6.22 -14.95
C THR A 130 10.59 7.14 -16.14
N ARG A 131 11.60 7.37 -16.99
CA ARG A 131 11.42 8.13 -18.24
C ARG A 131 10.54 7.41 -19.25
N ALA A 132 10.73 6.10 -19.42
CA ALA A 132 9.92 5.30 -20.32
C ALA A 132 8.43 5.35 -19.94
N LEU A 133 8.13 5.17 -18.66
CA LEU A 133 6.76 5.19 -18.13
C LEU A 133 6.13 6.58 -18.16
N ARG A 134 6.89 7.64 -17.89
CA ARG A 134 6.40 9.03 -18.08
C ARG A 134 5.95 9.31 -19.50
N ASN A 135 6.58 8.69 -20.50
CA ASN A 135 6.16 8.84 -21.90
C ASN A 135 4.87 8.05 -22.22
N MET A 136 4.62 6.94 -21.53
CA MET A 136 3.37 6.17 -21.64
C MET A 136 2.22 6.88 -20.92
N SER A 137 2.46 7.38 -19.70
CA SER A 137 1.54 8.08 -18.81
C SER A 137 0.87 9.32 -19.42
N LYS A 138 1.57 10.03 -20.33
CA LYS A 138 1.03 11.18 -21.07
C LYS A 138 -0.25 10.88 -21.88
N ARG A 139 -0.64 9.61 -22.00
CA ARG A 139 -1.91 9.17 -22.60
C ARG A 139 -3.11 9.25 -21.66
N GLY A 140 -2.92 9.65 -20.39
CA GLY A 140 -4.02 9.89 -19.44
C GLY A 140 -4.67 8.62 -18.89
N SER A 141 -3.98 7.49 -18.97
CA SER A 141 -4.52 6.17 -18.60
C SER A 141 -4.16 5.72 -17.17
N ASP A 142 -3.43 6.53 -16.42
CA ASP A 142 -2.88 6.08 -15.14
C ASP A 142 -3.96 5.99 -14.06
N ILE A 143 -3.81 4.99 -13.20
CA ILE A 143 -4.61 4.80 -11.99
C ILE A 143 -3.66 5.03 -10.82
N THR A 144 -3.94 6.05 -10.01
CA THR A 144 -2.97 6.57 -9.03
C THR A 144 -3.34 6.27 -7.59
N CYS A 145 -4.63 6.09 -7.31
CA CYS A 145 -5.12 5.74 -5.99
C CYS A 145 -6.12 4.58 -6.05
N LEU A 146 -6.33 3.95 -4.90
CA LEU A 146 -7.23 2.80 -4.79
C LEU A 146 -8.69 3.17 -5.10
N GLY A 147 -9.11 4.41 -4.79
CA GLY A 147 -10.42 4.92 -5.18
C GLY A 147 -10.66 4.86 -6.69
N GLU A 148 -9.71 5.37 -7.47
CA GLU A 148 -9.76 5.31 -8.93
C GLU A 148 -9.75 3.87 -9.45
N LEU A 149 -8.97 2.97 -8.83
CA LEU A 149 -8.93 1.56 -9.23
C LEU A 149 -10.29 0.88 -9.03
N VAL A 150 -10.95 1.15 -7.90
CA VAL A 150 -12.29 0.62 -7.62
C VAL A 150 -13.32 1.18 -8.60
N GLU A 151 -13.26 2.47 -8.90
CA GLU A 151 -14.17 3.10 -9.88
C GLU A 151 -13.98 2.52 -11.28
N CYS A 152 -12.73 2.37 -11.74
CA CYS A 152 -12.44 1.74 -13.03
C CYS A 152 -12.92 0.29 -13.07
N SER A 153 -12.70 -0.46 -11.99
CA SER A 153 -13.14 -1.87 -11.85
C SER A 153 -14.66 -2.00 -11.93
N ARG A 154 -15.41 -1.08 -11.29
CA ARG A 154 -16.89 -1.05 -11.35
C ARG A 154 -17.42 -0.66 -12.73
N GLY A 155 -16.70 0.20 -13.44
CA GLY A 155 -17.02 0.66 -14.80
C GLY A 155 -16.31 -0.10 -15.90
N ALA A 156 -15.88 -1.36 -15.68
CA ALA A 156 -15.03 -2.11 -16.62
C ALA A 156 -15.66 -2.34 -18.01
N ASP A 157 -16.98 -2.19 -18.15
CA ASP A 157 -17.69 -2.26 -19.43
C ASP A 157 -17.41 -1.06 -20.34
N GLU A 158 -16.94 0.07 -19.78
CA GLU A 158 -16.56 1.24 -20.55
C GLU A 158 -15.17 1.02 -21.19
N PRO A 159 -15.01 1.19 -22.51
CA PRO A 159 -13.74 0.96 -23.19
C PRO A 159 -12.57 1.75 -22.60
N SER A 160 -12.82 2.97 -22.13
CA SER A 160 -11.80 3.80 -21.48
C SER A 160 -11.33 3.22 -20.14
N ASN A 161 -12.22 2.59 -19.36
CA ASN A 161 -11.84 1.97 -18.09
C ASN A 161 -11.15 0.63 -18.32
N ALA A 162 -11.60 -0.14 -19.33
CA ALA A 162 -10.93 -1.37 -19.75
C ALA A 162 -9.47 -1.11 -20.15
N ASP A 163 -9.20 -0.10 -20.98
CA ASP A 163 -7.85 0.26 -21.39
C ASP A 163 -6.96 0.68 -20.19
N ARG A 164 -7.53 1.40 -19.22
CA ARG A 164 -6.81 1.81 -17.98
C ARG A 164 -6.51 0.62 -17.08
N LEU A 165 -7.47 -0.30 -16.94
CA LEU A 165 -7.28 -1.54 -16.17
C LEU A 165 -6.26 -2.45 -16.84
N ASP A 166 -6.26 -2.54 -18.18
CA ASP A 166 -5.25 -3.30 -18.92
C ASP A 166 -3.85 -2.72 -18.73
N ALA A 167 -3.71 -1.40 -18.79
CA ALA A 167 -2.44 -0.72 -18.51
C ALA A 167 -1.97 -0.97 -17.06
N TRP A 168 -2.88 -0.87 -16.08
CA TRP A 168 -2.60 -1.21 -14.68
C TRP A 168 -2.15 -2.67 -14.53
N ASN A 169 -2.92 -3.61 -15.07
CA ASN A 169 -2.64 -5.05 -14.97
C ASN A 169 -1.31 -5.42 -15.63
N ALA A 170 -0.95 -4.79 -16.75
CA ALA A 170 0.33 -4.99 -17.40
C ALA A 170 1.50 -4.53 -16.52
N GLY A 171 1.29 -3.46 -15.75
CA GLY A 171 2.33 -2.80 -14.95
C GLY A 171 2.41 -3.24 -13.49
N THR A 172 1.43 -4.00 -13.01
CA THR A 172 1.33 -4.34 -11.59
C THR A 172 2.21 -5.53 -11.19
N ASP A 173 2.63 -5.57 -9.93
CA ASP A 173 3.31 -6.71 -9.32
C ASP A 173 2.35 -7.51 -8.43
N SER A 174 2.86 -8.50 -7.69
CA SER A 174 2.04 -9.35 -6.83
C SER A 174 1.21 -8.55 -5.81
N LEU A 175 1.73 -7.43 -5.28
CA LEU A 175 0.98 -6.60 -4.33
C LEU A 175 -0.19 -5.92 -5.04
N GLY A 176 0.04 -5.35 -6.22
CA GLY A 176 -1.03 -4.68 -6.94
C GLY A 176 -2.06 -5.64 -7.55
N VAL A 177 -1.71 -6.89 -7.85
CA VAL A 177 -2.70 -7.96 -8.13
C VAL A 177 -3.63 -8.17 -6.92
N LEU A 178 -3.08 -8.24 -5.70
CA LEU A 178 -3.90 -8.36 -4.48
C LEU A 178 -4.82 -7.15 -4.27
N LEU A 179 -4.35 -5.93 -4.56
CA LEU A 179 -5.17 -4.73 -4.50
C LEU A 179 -6.31 -4.76 -5.52
N SER A 180 -6.05 -5.21 -6.75
CA SER A 180 -7.10 -5.42 -7.77
C SER A 180 -8.15 -6.41 -7.30
N LEU A 181 -7.75 -7.53 -6.68
CA LEU A 181 -8.71 -8.50 -6.12
C LEU A 181 -9.58 -7.88 -5.03
N CYS A 182 -9.00 -7.04 -4.16
CA CYS A 182 -9.77 -6.34 -3.14
C CYS A 182 -10.85 -5.43 -3.72
N THR A 183 -10.65 -4.85 -4.91
CA THR A 183 -11.69 -4.01 -5.54
C THR A 183 -12.97 -4.78 -5.86
N THR A 184 -12.88 -6.09 -6.12
CA THR A 184 -14.06 -6.93 -6.37
C THR A 184 -14.85 -7.27 -5.12
N MET A 185 -14.25 -7.10 -3.94
CA MET A 185 -14.87 -7.36 -2.65
C MET A 185 -15.51 -6.10 -2.04
N MET A 186 -15.44 -4.94 -2.73
CA MET A 186 -15.90 -3.63 -2.25
C MET A 186 -17.03 -3.03 -3.08
#